data_AF-A0A816HNJ2-F1
#
_entry.id   AF-A0A816HNJ2-F1
#
_cell.length_a   1.000
_cell.length_b   1.000
_cell.length_c   1.000
_cell.angle_alpha   90.00
_cell.angle_beta   90.00
_cell.angle_gamma   90.00
#
_symmetry.space_group_name_H-M   'P 1'
#
loop_
_entity.id
_entity.type
_entity.pdbx_description
1 polymer ?
#
loop_
_entity_poly.entity_id
_entity_poly.type
_entity_poly.pdbx_seq_one_letter_code
_entity_poly.pdbx_strand_id
1 'polypeptide(L)'
;MEQEDCQNTLAQLRGVVNEVNPCTTAEQCIEKLQENSEETSFVISSGALGQHLVPEIHGMPKLDGIYIFCGNKQHHQEWTKHWPKIKGVHTTIKSICEKLAVAVKQCNQDQVTVSIIGVNEGASSEDLNQLEPSFMYTQIFKEILLDMKHGQQAIKDLVTFCQEQYKDNPQELKFIQEFERTYRPSEAAWWYTRQCFTYKMLNRALRTLDGDIIIRMGFYLCDVHRQIEDLHSKQIDQYHGKTFPLYRGQGLLTARFEKIAKNKGGLISFNNFLSTSKNRNISLEFAKDALVTTHTVGVLFQMTIDSTESSTPFASIRELSDFAQEDEILFSMHTVFRIGEVRKIDKKSPLYEVDLKLTADDDQQLRRLTK
;
A
#
# COMPACT_ATOMS: atom_id res chain seq x y z
N MET A 1 -30.30 -15.30 16.92
CA MET A 1 -30.44 -14.75 15.56
C MET A 1 -29.67 -13.43 15.44
N GLU A 2 -30.07 -12.33 16.09
CA GLU A 2 -29.34 -11.04 15.99
C GLU A 2 -27.87 -11.08 16.47
N GLN A 3 -27.57 -11.84 17.51
CA GLN A 3 -26.20 -11.97 18.04
C GLN A 3 -25.29 -12.79 17.11
N GLU A 4 -25.85 -13.77 16.39
CA GLU A 4 -25.13 -14.62 15.44
C GLU A 4 -24.85 -13.86 14.13
N ASP A 5 -25.82 -13.08 13.66
CA ASP A 5 -25.66 -12.19 12.50
C ASP A 5 -24.61 -11.08 12.75
N CYS A 6 -24.58 -10.55 13.97
CA CYS A 6 -23.55 -9.58 14.39
C CYS A 6 -22.15 -10.22 14.41
N GLN A 7 -22.01 -11.42 14.99
CA GLN A 7 -20.73 -12.14 15.01
C GLN A 7 -20.25 -12.49 13.60
N ASN A 8 -21.16 -12.91 12.72
CA ASN A 8 -20.85 -13.20 11.32
C ASN A 8 -20.41 -11.93 10.55
N THR A 9 -21.06 -10.80 10.80
CA THR A 9 -20.69 -9.50 10.22
C THR A 9 -19.28 -9.09 10.68
N LEU A 10 -18.99 -9.18 11.98
CA LEU A 10 -17.67 -8.86 12.52
C LEU A 10 -16.58 -9.78 11.97
N ALA A 11 -16.87 -11.08 11.81
CA ALA A 11 -15.93 -12.03 11.21
C ALA A 11 -15.59 -11.66 9.76
N GLN A 12 -16.59 -11.29 8.94
CA GLN A 12 -16.36 -10.86 7.56
C GLN A 12 -15.54 -9.57 7.46
N LEU A 13 -15.77 -8.62 8.39
CA LEU A 13 -14.99 -7.38 8.43
C LEU A 13 -13.54 -7.60 8.85
N ARG A 14 -13.31 -8.46 9.86
CA ARG A 14 -11.95 -8.85 10.32
C ARG A 14 -11.13 -9.54 9.24
N GLY A 15 -11.76 -10.13 8.22
CA GLY A 15 -11.06 -10.63 7.04
C GLY A 15 -10.38 -9.53 6.22
N VAL A 16 -10.95 -8.33 6.23
CA VAL A 16 -10.55 -7.25 5.32
C VAL A 16 -9.63 -6.24 6.03
N VAL A 17 -9.99 -5.81 7.24
CA VAL A 17 -9.24 -4.80 8.01
C VAL A 17 -8.39 -5.43 9.12
N ASN A 18 -7.43 -4.66 9.64
CA ASN A 18 -6.55 -5.11 10.73
C ASN A 18 -7.32 -5.25 12.05
N GLU A 19 -8.19 -4.30 12.35
CA GLU A 19 -8.91 -4.22 13.62
C GLU A 19 -10.37 -3.82 13.37
N VAL A 20 -11.29 -4.39 14.15
CA VAL A 20 -12.72 -4.05 14.10
C VAL A 20 -13.18 -3.66 15.49
N ASN A 21 -13.60 -2.42 15.63
CA ASN A 21 -14.01 -1.81 16.87
C ASN A 21 -15.54 -1.61 16.90
N PRO A 22 -16.32 -2.56 17.47
CA PRO A 22 -17.75 -2.34 17.64
C PRO A 22 -17.98 -1.18 18.61
N CYS A 23 -18.93 -0.31 18.26
CA CYS A 23 -19.38 0.82 19.07
C CYS A 23 -20.90 0.69 19.22
N THR A 24 -21.43 0.90 20.42
CA THR A 24 -22.88 0.85 20.66
C THR A 24 -23.54 2.23 20.58
N THR A 25 -22.75 3.30 20.68
CA THR A 25 -23.24 4.69 20.58
C THR A 25 -22.35 5.55 19.66
N ALA A 26 -22.86 6.72 19.27
CA ALA A 26 -22.11 7.68 18.45
C ALA A 26 -20.90 8.23 19.21
N GLU A 27 -21.07 8.50 20.51
CA GLU A 27 -20.04 9.05 21.40
C GLU A 27 -18.87 8.08 21.52
N GLN A 28 -19.14 6.78 21.73
CA GLN A 28 -18.09 5.76 21.76
C GLN A 28 -17.31 5.68 20.44
N CYS A 29 -18.01 5.85 19.31
CA CYS A 29 -17.34 5.86 18.00
C CYS A 29 -16.43 7.08 17.85
N ILE A 30 -16.89 8.26 18.28
CA ILE A 30 -16.11 9.50 18.27
C ILE A 30 -14.88 9.40 19.16
N GLU A 31 -15.03 8.90 20.39
CA GLU A 31 -13.93 8.69 21.33
C GLU A 31 -12.84 7.79 20.72
N LYS A 32 -13.23 6.66 20.14
CA LYS A 32 -12.29 5.75 19.48
C LYS A 32 -11.58 6.37 18.27
N LEU A 33 -12.28 7.21 17.48
CA LEU A 33 -11.65 7.91 16.36
C LEU A 33 -10.66 9.00 16.81
N GLN A 34 -10.82 9.50 18.03
CA GLN A 34 -9.93 10.49 18.64
C GLN A 34 -8.71 9.85 19.33
N GLU A 35 -8.71 8.54 19.56
CA GLU A 35 -7.55 7.84 20.09
C GLU A 35 -6.31 8.06 19.18
N ASN A 36 -5.15 8.19 19.81
CA ASN A 36 -3.88 8.43 19.11
C ASN A 36 -3.38 7.15 18.44
N SER A 37 -4.05 6.73 17.36
CA SER A 37 -3.55 5.74 16.42
C SER A 37 -2.92 6.41 15.19
N GLU A 38 -1.83 5.85 14.69
CA GLU A 38 -1.22 6.24 13.39
C GLU A 38 -1.97 5.60 12.20
N GLU A 39 -3.05 4.86 12.46
CA GLU A 39 -3.77 4.07 11.47
C GLU A 39 -4.96 4.84 10.89
N THR A 40 -5.25 4.57 9.61
CA THR A 40 -6.41 5.13 8.93
C THR A 40 -7.68 4.40 9.36
N SER A 41 -8.75 5.14 9.62
CA SER A 41 -10.02 4.61 10.13
C SER A 41 -11.12 4.65 9.08
N PHE A 42 -12.00 3.65 9.14
CA PHE A 42 -13.25 3.59 8.37
C PHE A 42 -14.42 3.38 9.34
N VAL A 43 -15.56 4.01 9.04
CA VAL A 43 -16.77 3.86 9.85
C VAL A 43 -17.86 3.16 9.05
N ILE A 44 -18.48 2.16 9.65
CA ILE A 44 -19.70 1.55 9.15
C ILE A 44 -20.83 1.92 10.11
N SER A 45 -21.87 2.58 9.61
CA SER A 45 -23.00 3.02 10.43
C SER A 45 -24.33 2.62 9.82
N SER A 46 -25.35 2.45 10.66
CA SER A 46 -26.72 2.25 10.18
C SER A 46 -27.23 3.53 9.51
N GLY A 47 -28.25 3.40 8.66
CA GLY A 47 -28.83 4.56 7.96
C GLY A 47 -29.33 5.66 8.90
N ALA A 48 -30.02 5.29 9.99
CA ALA A 48 -30.57 6.23 10.96
C ALA A 48 -29.48 6.86 11.84
N LEU A 49 -28.56 6.06 12.39
CA LEU A 49 -27.47 6.58 13.22
C LEU A 49 -26.51 7.45 12.40
N GLY A 50 -26.25 7.06 11.14
CA GLY A 50 -25.37 7.78 10.23
C GLY A 50 -25.81 9.23 9.97
N GLN A 51 -27.12 9.52 9.96
CA GLN A 51 -27.61 10.90 9.77
C GLN A 51 -27.16 11.85 10.89
N HIS A 52 -27.00 11.33 12.11
CA HIS A 52 -26.55 12.10 13.27
C HIS A 52 -25.02 12.05 13.42
N LEU A 53 -24.42 10.88 13.22
CA LEU A 53 -22.98 10.66 13.42
C LEU A 53 -22.12 11.33 12.34
N VAL A 54 -22.50 11.24 11.05
CA VAL A 54 -21.66 11.73 9.94
C VAL A 54 -21.32 13.23 10.05
N PRO A 55 -22.27 14.14 10.36
CA PRO A 55 -21.95 15.54 10.58
C PRO A 55 -20.82 15.78 11.59
N GLU A 56 -20.69 14.95 12.63
CA GLU A 56 -19.70 15.11 13.69
C GLU A 56 -18.32 14.56 13.30
N ILE A 57 -18.28 13.47 12.52
CA ILE A 57 -17.02 12.77 12.22
C ILE A 57 -16.42 13.08 10.85
N HIS A 58 -17.20 13.61 9.89
CA HIS A 58 -16.73 13.78 8.51
C HIS A 58 -15.47 14.65 8.39
N GLY A 59 -15.29 15.63 9.29
CA GLY A 59 -14.13 16.51 9.31
C GLY A 59 -12.86 15.88 9.86
N MET A 60 -12.94 14.70 10.50
CA MET A 60 -11.79 14.08 11.17
C MET A 60 -10.74 13.64 10.16
N PRO A 61 -9.47 14.08 10.27
CA PRO A 61 -8.43 13.76 9.28
C PRO A 61 -8.15 12.27 9.11
N LYS A 62 -8.21 11.48 10.20
CA LYS A 62 -7.93 10.03 10.18
C LYS A 62 -9.06 9.19 9.60
N LEU A 63 -10.24 9.77 9.37
CA LEU A 63 -11.39 9.09 8.79
C LEU A 63 -11.33 9.20 7.27
N ASP A 64 -11.06 8.11 6.58
CA ASP A 64 -10.93 8.09 5.12
C ASP A 64 -12.25 7.77 4.40
N GLY A 65 -13.11 6.96 5.03
CA GLY A 65 -14.37 6.57 4.43
C GLY A 65 -15.44 6.18 5.43
N ILE A 66 -16.68 6.46 5.05
CA ILE A 66 -17.89 6.08 5.77
C ILE A 66 -18.76 5.23 4.87
N TYR A 67 -19.22 4.08 5.35
CA TYR A 67 -20.12 3.17 4.67
C TYR A 67 -21.45 3.10 5.42
N ILE A 68 -22.56 3.32 4.72
CA ILE A 68 -23.89 3.23 5.32
C ILE A 68 -24.46 1.85 5.05
N PHE A 69 -24.77 1.10 6.10
CA PHE A 69 -25.38 -0.22 6.03
C PHE A 69 -26.87 -0.12 6.39
N CYS A 70 -27.76 -0.32 5.41
CA CYS A 70 -29.20 -0.24 5.64
C CYS A 70 -30.01 -1.07 4.64
N GLY A 71 -31.18 -1.56 5.07
CA GLY A 71 -32.10 -2.27 4.17
C GLY A 71 -32.80 -1.35 3.17
N ASN A 72 -32.99 -0.07 3.51
CA ASN A 72 -33.66 0.91 2.65
C ASN A 72 -32.66 1.89 2.02
N LYS A 73 -32.01 1.42 0.94
CA LYS A 73 -31.00 2.20 0.22
C LYS A 73 -31.54 3.54 -0.29
N GLN A 74 -32.74 3.55 -0.88
CA GLN A 74 -33.34 4.74 -1.49
C GLN A 74 -33.55 5.86 -0.48
N HIS A 75 -34.04 5.52 0.71
CA HIS A 75 -34.31 6.51 1.76
C HIS A 75 -33.04 7.24 2.21
N HIS A 76 -31.91 6.53 2.31
CA HIS A 76 -30.67 7.14 2.79
C HIS A 76 -29.78 7.71 1.68
N GLN A 77 -30.03 7.42 0.40
CA GLN A 77 -29.20 7.90 -0.69
C GLN A 77 -29.14 9.43 -0.80
N GLU A 78 -30.24 10.15 -0.62
CA GLU A 78 -30.26 11.60 -0.87
C GLU A 78 -29.39 12.39 0.12
N TRP A 79 -29.53 12.14 1.42
CA TRP A 79 -28.73 12.87 2.41
C TRP A 79 -27.24 12.51 2.30
N THR A 80 -26.91 11.27 1.94
CA THR A 80 -25.51 10.82 1.85
C THR A 80 -24.70 11.55 0.78
N LYS A 81 -25.35 12.04 -0.29
CA LYS A 81 -24.67 12.78 -1.38
C LYS A 81 -24.03 14.09 -0.92
N HIS A 82 -24.47 14.64 0.21
CA HIS A 82 -23.93 15.88 0.76
C HIS A 82 -22.58 15.69 1.45
N TRP A 83 -22.18 14.44 1.70
CA TRP A 83 -21.00 14.11 2.49
C TRP A 83 -19.95 13.39 1.63
N PRO A 84 -18.83 14.06 1.28
CA PRO A 84 -17.85 13.52 0.33
C PRO A 84 -17.13 12.26 0.83
N LYS A 85 -17.05 12.08 2.16
CA LYS A 85 -16.43 10.88 2.77
C LYS A 85 -17.36 9.66 2.78
N ILE A 86 -18.62 9.79 2.41
CA ILE A 86 -19.50 8.62 2.29
C ILE A 86 -19.18 7.88 1.00
N LYS A 87 -18.68 6.65 1.13
CA LYS A 87 -18.24 5.81 0.02
C LYS A 87 -19.38 4.96 -0.56
N GLY A 88 -20.54 4.92 0.09
CA GLY A 88 -21.74 4.31 -0.45
C GLY A 88 -22.80 3.91 0.58
N VAL A 89 -23.97 3.56 0.06
CA VAL A 89 -25.09 2.96 0.81
C VAL A 89 -25.27 1.52 0.33
N HIS A 90 -25.16 0.59 1.27
CA HIS A 90 -25.08 -0.85 1.03
C HIS A 90 -26.16 -1.60 1.80
N THR A 91 -26.75 -2.61 1.16
CA THR A 91 -27.77 -3.48 1.74
C THR A 91 -27.20 -4.81 2.23
N THR A 92 -25.93 -5.11 1.91
CA THR A 92 -25.24 -6.34 2.35
C THR A 92 -23.85 -6.00 2.88
N ILE A 93 -23.42 -6.71 3.92
CA ILE A 93 -22.07 -6.56 4.48
C ILE A 93 -20.99 -6.96 3.47
N LYS A 94 -21.26 -7.99 2.66
CA LYS A 94 -20.37 -8.43 1.57
C LYS A 94 -19.99 -7.28 0.63
N SER A 95 -20.97 -6.47 0.23
CA SER A 95 -20.71 -5.32 -0.65
C SER A 95 -19.84 -4.25 0.03
N ILE A 96 -19.94 -4.10 1.35
CA ILE A 96 -19.06 -3.23 2.12
C ILE A 96 -17.65 -3.84 2.17
N CYS A 97 -17.52 -5.14 2.46
CA CYS A 97 -16.23 -5.84 2.48
C CYS A 97 -15.47 -5.71 1.15
N GLU A 98 -16.15 -5.87 0.01
CA GLU A 98 -15.56 -5.72 -1.32
C GLU A 98 -15.02 -4.29 -1.55
N LYS A 99 -15.78 -3.26 -1.16
CA LYS A 99 -15.34 -1.87 -1.28
C LYS A 99 -14.23 -1.52 -0.29
N LEU A 100 -14.34 -2.03 0.93
CA LEU A 100 -13.37 -1.84 1.99
C LEU A 100 -12.04 -2.49 1.64
N ALA A 101 -12.05 -3.66 0.98
CA ALA A 101 -10.85 -4.34 0.51
C ALA A 101 -10.04 -3.48 -0.46
N VAL A 102 -10.73 -2.82 -1.41
CA VAL A 102 -10.11 -1.87 -2.34
C VAL A 102 -9.59 -0.64 -1.58
N ALA A 103 -10.39 -0.08 -0.67
CA ALA A 103 -9.98 1.09 0.11
C ALA A 103 -8.77 0.82 1.02
N VAL A 104 -8.70 -0.35 1.66
CA VAL A 104 -7.55 -0.78 2.48
C VAL A 104 -6.30 -0.96 1.62
N LYS A 105 -6.42 -1.53 0.43
CA LYS A 105 -5.32 -1.61 -0.53
C LYS A 105 -4.83 -0.20 -0.89
N GLN A 106 -5.75 0.73 -1.15
CA GLN A 106 -5.41 2.12 -1.45
C GLN A 106 -4.69 2.81 -0.29
N CYS A 107 -5.21 2.71 0.94
CA CYS A 107 -4.55 3.29 2.11
C CYS A 107 -3.13 2.77 2.29
N ASN A 108 -2.91 1.47 2.10
CA ASN A 108 -1.56 0.91 2.17
C ASN A 108 -0.65 1.46 1.05
N GLN A 109 -1.18 1.68 -0.16
CA GLN A 109 -0.43 2.28 -1.26
C GLN A 109 -0.08 3.75 -1.02
N ASP A 110 -1.01 4.54 -0.50
CA ASP A 110 -0.83 5.97 -0.19
C ASP A 110 0.19 6.18 0.93
N GLN A 111 0.25 5.23 1.85
CA GLN A 111 1.18 5.23 2.97
C GLN A 111 2.54 4.61 2.64
N VAL A 112 2.80 4.20 1.40
CA VAL A 112 4.14 3.72 1.01
C VAL A 112 5.15 4.85 1.19
N THR A 113 6.19 4.56 1.97
CA THR A 113 7.28 5.50 2.21
C THR A 113 8.10 5.66 0.94
N VAL A 114 8.09 6.88 0.41
CA VAL A 114 9.02 7.33 -0.63
C VAL A 114 10.08 8.24 -0.04
N SER A 115 11.28 8.15 -0.59
CA SER A 115 12.39 9.05 -0.26
C SER A 115 12.80 9.88 -1.46
N ILE A 116 13.02 11.17 -1.25
CA ILE A 116 13.34 12.12 -2.32
C ILE A 116 14.76 12.64 -2.08
N ILE A 117 15.63 12.40 -3.06
CA ILE A 117 17.03 12.83 -3.06
C ILE A 117 17.21 13.92 -4.13
N GLY A 118 17.62 15.11 -3.71
CA GLY A 118 17.85 16.25 -4.62
C GLY A 118 19.04 16.01 -5.56
N VAL A 119 19.09 16.71 -6.70
CA VAL A 119 20.14 16.51 -7.75
C VAL A 119 21.57 16.60 -7.21
N ASN A 120 21.78 17.48 -6.22
CA ASN A 120 23.10 17.74 -5.63
C ASN A 120 23.33 16.94 -4.33
N GLU A 121 22.32 16.26 -3.81
CA GLU A 121 22.45 15.45 -2.59
C GLU A 121 23.21 14.14 -2.91
N GLY A 122 24.16 13.79 -2.04
CA GLY A 122 25.11 12.69 -2.26
C GLY A 122 26.31 13.03 -3.15
N ALA A 123 26.57 14.33 -3.43
CA ALA A 123 27.74 14.76 -4.19
C ALA A 123 29.03 14.83 -3.34
N SER A 124 28.90 15.08 -2.03
CA SER A 124 29.99 15.09 -1.05
C SER A 124 29.67 14.23 0.18
N SER A 125 30.67 13.95 1.03
CA SER A 125 30.47 13.23 2.29
C SER A 125 29.57 13.97 3.29
N GLU A 126 29.52 15.30 3.21
CA GLU A 126 28.62 16.13 4.04
C GLU A 126 27.16 16.03 3.57
N ASP A 127 26.93 15.74 2.27
CA ASP A 127 25.59 15.57 1.70
C ASP A 127 24.98 14.19 1.98
N LEU A 128 25.79 13.17 2.27
CA LEU A 128 25.30 11.84 2.67
C LEU A 128 24.58 11.89 4.03
N ASN A 129 25.00 12.79 4.92
CA ASN A 129 24.35 13.01 6.21
C ASN A 129 22.99 13.72 6.09
N GLN A 130 22.65 14.22 4.90
CA GLN A 130 21.38 14.91 4.63
C GLN A 130 20.34 13.98 3.98
N LEU A 131 20.71 12.73 3.67
CA LEU A 131 19.76 11.76 3.13
C LEU A 131 18.64 11.49 4.11
N GLU A 132 17.44 11.25 3.56
CA GLU A 132 16.33 10.82 4.40
C GLU A 132 16.68 9.52 5.12
N PRO A 133 16.55 9.45 6.47
CA PRO A 133 16.93 8.25 7.22
C PRO A 133 16.21 6.99 6.75
N SER A 134 14.96 7.13 6.29
CA SER A 134 14.17 6.03 5.73
C SER A 134 14.83 5.39 4.50
N PHE A 135 15.52 6.16 3.65
CA PHE A 135 16.29 5.63 2.53
C PHE A 135 17.44 4.75 3.01
N MET A 136 18.24 5.26 3.95
CA MET A 136 19.40 4.55 4.48
C MET A 136 19.01 3.27 5.22
N TYR A 137 18.02 3.35 6.13
CA TYR A 137 17.61 2.18 6.90
C TYR A 137 17.04 1.07 6.04
N THR A 138 16.21 1.41 5.06
CA THR A 138 15.61 0.38 4.20
C THR A 138 16.63 -0.25 3.24
N GLN A 139 17.68 0.48 2.84
CA GLN A 139 18.81 -0.09 2.10
C GLN A 139 19.59 -1.08 2.97
N ILE A 140 19.97 -0.66 4.18
CA ILE A 140 20.72 -1.51 5.11
C ILE A 140 19.90 -2.76 5.47
N PHE A 141 18.60 -2.62 5.73
CA PHE A 141 17.73 -3.77 5.98
C PHE A 141 17.71 -4.72 4.78
N LYS A 142 17.53 -4.20 3.56
CA LYS A 142 17.54 -5.03 2.35
C LYS A 142 18.85 -5.82 2.24
N GLU A 143 20.00 -5.17 2.37
CA GLU A 143 21.32 -5.81 2.26
C GLU A 143 21.53 -6.88 3.35
N ILE A 144 21.32 -6.52 4.62
CA ILE A 144 21.50 -7.45 5.75
C ILE A 144 20.59 -8.66 5.59
N LEU A 145 19.31 -8.44 5.30
CA LEU A 145 18.34 -9.53 5.23
C LEU A 145 18.66 -10.49 4.08
N LEU A 146 19.08 -9.97 2.92
CA LEU A 146 19.44 -10.78 1.76
C LEU A 146 20.67 -11.66 2.00
N ASP A 147 21.62 -11.19 2.80
CA ASP A 147 22.82 -11.93 3.21
C ASP A 147 22.57 -12.94 4.34
N MET A 148 21.52 -12.73 5.14
CA MET A 148 21.15 -13.64 6.21
C MET A 148 20.73 -15.01 5.66
N LYS A 149 21.23 -16.07 6.32
CA LYS A 149 20.76 -17.44 6.08
C LYS A 149 19.54 -17.70 6.96
N HIS A 150 18.41 -17.96 6.31
CA HIS A 150 17.17 -18.27 6.99
C HIS A 150 16.97 -19.78 7.05
N GLY A 151 16.78 -20.31 8.26
CA GLY A 151 16.45 -21.73 8.48
C GLY A 151 14.95 -21.95 8.53
N GLN A 152 14.52 -23.22 8.44
CA GLN A 152 13.09 -23.57 8.56
C GLN A 152 12.46 -23.17 9.91
N GLN A 153 13.28 -22.96 10.95
CA GLN A 153 12.81 -22.46 12.23
C GLN A 153 12.19 -21.06 12.12
N ALA A 154 12.67 -20.20 11.22
CA ALA A 154 12.14 -18.85 11.03
C ALA A 154 10.66 -18.85 10.63
N ILE A 155 10.24 -19.83 9.81
CA ILE A 155 8.83 -20.00 9.42
C ILE A 155 7.98 -20.33 10.65
N LYS A 156 8.43 -21.27 11.50
CA LYS A 156 7.69 -21.68 12.72
C LYS A 156 7.59 -20.54 13.73
N ASP A 157 8.68 -19.79 13.90
CA ASP A 157 8.72 -18.65 14.81
C ASP A 157 7.76 -17.54 14.34
N LEU A 158 7.73 -17.27 13.03
CA LEU A 158 6.78 -16.32 12.44
C LEU A 158 5.34 -16.80 12.61
N VAL A 159 5.05 -18.07 12.34
CA VAL A 159 3.70 -18.66 12.51
C VAL A 159 3.23 -18.54 13.95
N THR A 160 4.07 -18.92 14.92
CA THR A 160 3.76 -18.84 16.35
C THR A 160 3.46 -17.40 16.76
N PHE A 161 4.30 -16.46 16.31
CA PHE A 161 4.08 -15.04 16.55
C PHE A 161 2.74 -14.56 15.97
N CYS A 162 2.45 -14.90 14.71
CA CYS A 162 1.22 -14.49 14.05
C CYS A 162 -0.03 -15.11 14.72
N GLN A 163 0.03 -16.36 15.18
CA GLN A 163 -1.09 -16.99 15.88
C GLN A 163 -1.48 -16.23 17.15
N GLU A 164 -0.51 -15.73 17.92
CA GLU A 164 -0.79 -14.89 19.10
C GLU A 164 -1.33 -13.52 18.70
N GLN A 165 -0.71 -12.86 17.71
CA GLN A 165 -1.15 -11.54 17.24
C GLN A 165 -2.58 -11.54 16.68
N TYR A 166 -2.96 -12.62 15.98
CA TYR A 166 -4.26 -12.75 15.32
C TYR A 166 -5.21 -13.71 16.05
N LYS A 167 -5.01 -13.98 17.34
CA LYS A 167 -5.80 -14.95 18.11
C LYS A 167 -7.32 -14.72 18.06
N ASP A 168 -7.73 -13.46 17.96
CA ASP A 168 -9.15 -13.06 17.89
C ASP A 168 -9.67 -12.88 16.45
N ASN A 169 -8.87 -13.29 15.44
CA ASN A 169 -9.20 -13.23 14.03
C ASN A 169 -9.19 -14.63 13.38
N PRO A 170 -10.32 -15.36 13.42
CA PRO A 170 -10.43 -16.71 12.88
C PRO A 170 -10.08 -16.84 11.39
N GLN A 171 -10.24 -15.77 10.61
CA GLN A 171 -9.92 -15.78 9.18
C GLN A 171 -8.40 -15.71 8.97
N GLU A 172 -7.71 -14.81 9.65
CA GLU A 172 -6.25 -14.74 9.59
C GLU A 172 -5.61 -16.02 10.17
N LEU A 173 -6.16 -16.61 11.23
CA LEU A 173 -5.70 -17.90 11.75
C LEU A 173 -5.77 -19.02 10.69
N LYS A 174 -6.79 -19.03 9.83
CA LYS A 174 -6.87 -19.98 8.70
C LYS A 174 -5.76 -19.73 7.67
N PHE A 175 -5.50 -18.47 7.32
CA PHE A 175 -4.39 -18.13 6.42
C PHE A 175 -3.03 -18.50 7.01
N ILE A 176 -2.84 -18.32 8.32
CA ILE A 176 -1.60 -18.70 9.02
C ILE A 176 -1.41 -20.22 9.00
N GLN A 177 -2.45 -21.00 9.26
CA GLN A 177 -2.41 -22.47 9.15
C GLN A 177 -2.14 -22.94 7.72
N GLU A 178 -2.75 -22.28 6.73
CA GLU A 178 -2.49 -22.55 5.32
C GLU A 178 -1.02 -22.26 4.98
N PHE A 179 -0.52 -21.09 5.38
CA PHE A 179 0.87 -20.67 5.20
C PHE A 179 1.84 -21.67 5.82
N GLU A 180 1.65 -22.07 7.08
CA GLU A 180 2.50 -23.06 7.75
C GLU A 180 2.59 -24.38 6.98
N ARG A 181 1.47 -24.83 6.41
CA ARG A 181 1.38 -26.13 5.72
C ARG A 181 1.91 -26.09 4.29
N THR A 182 1.69 -24.99 3.58
CA THR A 182 1.88 -24.95 2.11
C THR A 182 2.93 -23.97 1.64
N TYR A 183 3.42 -23.07 2.49
CA TYR A 183 4.35 -22.02 2.06
C TYR A 183 5.59 -22.59 1.37
N ARG A 184 5.94 -21.96 0.24
CA ARG A 184 7.15 -22.24 -0.54
C ARG A 184 7.76 -20.90 -0.95
N PRO A 185 9.10 -20.79 -0.99
CA PRO A 185 9.76 -19.58 -1.50
C PRO A 185 9.31 -19.18 -2.91
N SER A 186 9.00 -20.16 -3.77
CA SER A 186 8.50 -19.94 -5.13
C SER A 186 7.06 -19.40 -5.20
N GLU A 187 6.38 -19.20 -4.06
CA GLU A 187 5.02 -18.67 -3.95
C GLU A 187 4.97 -17.40 -3.08
N ALA A 188 6.12 -16.89 -2.63
CA ALA A 188 6.21 -15.76 -1.72
C ALA A 188 5.50 -14.49 -2.25
N ALA A 189 5.65 -14.19 -3.54
CA ALA A 189 4.99 -13.07 -4.23
C ALA A 189 3.46 -13.25 -4.30
N TRP A 190 2.95 -14.48 -4.45
CA TRP A 190 1.52 -14.77 -4.35
C TRP A 190 1.01 -14.46 -2.94
N TRP A 191 1.73 -14.91 -1.91
CA TRP A 191 1.42 -14.54 -0.52
C TRP A 191 1.53 -13.04 -0.26
N TYR A 192 2.39 -12.32 -1.00
CA TYR A 192 2.56 -10.88 -0.82
C TYR A 192 1.39 -10.11 -1.41
N THR A 193 0.77 -10.62 -2.46
CA THR A 193 -0.35 -9.95 -3.17
C THR A 193 -1.72 -10.35 -2.60
N ARG A 194 -1.79 -11.46 -1.87
CA ARG A 194 -2.99 -11.93 -1.17
C ARG A 194 -3.32 -11.03 0.02
N GLN A 195 -4.60 -10.71 0.18
CA GLN A 195 -5.11 -9.92 1.31
C GLN A 195 -5.14 -10.73 2.62
N CYS A 196 -3.96 -10.94 3.22
CA CYS A 196 -3.79 -11.66 4.48
C CYS A 196 -2.66 -11.08 5.32
N PHE A 197 -2.36 -11.71 6.46
CA PHE A 197 -1.37 -11.25 7.43
C PHE A 197 0.00 -10.93 6.84
N THR A 198 0.48 -11.68 5.84
CA THR A 198 1.81 -11.45 5.21
C THR A 198 1.90 -10.08 4.57
N TYR A 199 0.92 -9.72 3.72
CA TYR A 199 0.85 -8.40 3.09
C TYR A 199 0.67 -7.29 4.11
N LYS A 200 -0.30 -7.45 5.02
CA LYS A 200 -0.66 -6.44 6.03
C LYS A 200 0.51 -6.14 6.97
N MET A 201 1.11 -7.19 7.53
CA MET A 201 2.16 -7.08 8.53
C MET A 201 3.46 -6.57 7.92
N LEU A 202 3.88 -7.08 6.75
CA LEU A 202 5.13 -6.66 6.12
C LEU A 202 5.09 -5.18 5.69
N ASN A 203 4.02 -4.76 5.01
CA ASN A 203 3.92 -3.37 4.55
C ASN A 203 3.81 -2.39 5.72
N ARG A 204 3.10 -2.76 6.79
CA ARG A 204 3.06 -1.95 8.02
C ARG A 204 4.44 -1.83 8.64
N ALA A 205 5.14 -2.95 8.83
CA ALA A 205 6.46 -2.97 9.46
C ALA A 205 7.49 -2.16 8.67
N LEU A 206 7.50 -2.28 7.34
CA LEU A 206 8.38 -1.48 6.49
C LEU A 206 8.04 0.01 6.52
N ARG A 207 6.74 0.35 6.58
CA ARG A 207 6.27 1.74 6.71
C ARG A 207 6.69 2.37 8.03
N THR A 208 6.54 1.65 9.14
CA THR A 208 6.84 2.14 10.49
C THR A 208 8.29 1.88 10.92
N LEU A 209 9.10 1.23 10.08
CA LEU A 209 10.45 0.75 10.39
C LEU A 209 10.49 -0.11 11.66
N ASP A 210 9.49 -0.98 11.84
CA ASP A 210 9.42 -1.91 12.96
C ASP A 210 10.45 -3.04 12.79
N GLY A 211 11.63 -2.85 13.39
CA GLY A 211 12.76 -3.76 13.26
C GLY A 211 12.49 -5.18 13.76
N ASP A 212 11.69 -5.37 14.82
CA ASP A 212 11.40 -6.72 15.34
C ASP A 212 10.58 -7.51 14.32
N ILE A 213 9.54 -6.89 13.77
CA ILE A 213 8.72 -7.53 12.73
C ILE A 213 9.51 -7.73 11.43
N ILE A 214 10.29 -6.72 11.00
CA ILE A 214 11.13 -6.81 9.79
C ILE A 214 12.09 -8.01 9.88
N ILE A 215 12.76 -8.19 11.04
CA ILE A 215 13.68 -9.31 11.24
C ILE A 215 12.94 -10.65 11.24
N ARG A 216 11.79 -10.76 11.92
CA ARG A 216 10.96 -11.99 11.92
C ARG A 216 10.47 -12.37 10.52
N MET A 217 10.10 -11.37 9.73
CA MET A 217 9.68 -11.53 8.33
C MET A 217 10.86 -11.55 7.35
N GLY A 218 12.09 -11.50 7.84
CA GLY A 218 13.29 -11.35 7.01
C GLY A 218 13.42 -12.43 5.95
N PHE A 219 13.18 -13.69 6.31
CA PHE A 219 13.19 -14.81 5.37
C PHE A 219 12.15 -14.62 4.25
N TYR A 220 10.95 -14.19 4.62
CA TYR A 220 9.84 -14.01 3.71
C TYR A 220 10.10 -12.85 2.74
N LEU A 221 10.62 -11.73 3.25
CA LEU A 221 11.06 -10.60 2.42
C LEU A 221 12.11 -11.04 1.39
N CYS A 222 13.10 -11.84 1.81
CA CYS A 222 14.11 -12.38 0.91
C CYS A 222 13.51 -13.29 -0.16
N ASP A 223 12.58 -14.16 0.23
CA ASP A 223 11.92 -15.07 -0.71
C ASP A 223 11.07 -14.29 -1.73
N VAL A 224 10.35 -13.23 -1.31
CA VAL A 224 9.64 -12.33 -2.25
C VAL A 224 10.62 -11.68 -3.22
N HIS A 225 11.73 -11.14 -2.71
CA HIS A 225 12.76 -10.51 -3.55
C HIS A 225 13.35 -11.50 -4.58
N ARG A 226 13.83 -12.66 -4.12
CA ARG A 226 14.42 -13.69 -4.99
C ARG A 226 13.42 -14.23 -6.00
N GLN A 227 12.15 -14.40 -5.61
CA GLN A 227 11.13 -14.79 -6.56
C GLN A 227 10.92 -13.73 -7.66
N ILE A 228 10.97 -12.43 -7.32
CA ILE A 228 10.90 -11.36 -8.32
C ILE A 228 12.11 -11.43 -9.26
N GLU A 229 13.32 -11.67 -8.77
CA GLU A 229 14.53 -11.87 -9.60
C GLU A 229 14.39 -13.09 -10.54
N ASP A 230 13.92 -14.21 -10.01
CA ASP A 230 13.68 -15.44 -10.77
C ASP A 230 12.63 -15.25 -11.86
N LEU A 231 11.56 -14.50 -11.57
CA LEU A 231 10.54 -14.18 -12.55
C LEU A 231 11.05 -13.16 -13.57
N HIS A 232 11.78 -12.14 -13.12
CA HIS A 232 12.38 -11.13 -13.97
C HIS A 232 13.27 -11.77 -15.04
N SER A 233 14.21 -12.61 -14.63
CA SER A 233 15.12 -13.31 -15.56
C SER A 233 14.40 -14.16 -16.61
N LYS A 234 13.23 -14.73 -16.28
CA LYS A 234 12.39 -15.51 -17.21
C LYS A 234 11.52 -14.65 -18.13
N GLN A 235 11.19 -13.43 -17.70
CA GLN A 235 10.25 -12.56 -18.39
C GLN A 235 10.93 -11.45 -19.19
N ILE A 236 12.18 -11.10 -18.87
CA ILE A 236 12.85 -9.91 -19.41
C ILE A 236 12.95 -9.92 -20.94
N ASP A 237 13.19 -11.10 -21.53
CA ASP A 237 13.29 -11.26 -22.99
C ASP A 237 11.97 -10.94 -23.72
N GLN A 238 10.83 -11.06 -23.04
CA GLN A 238 9.50 -10.78 -23.61
C GLN A 238 9.31 -9.28 -23.91
N TYR A 239 10.08 -8.41 -23.25
CA TYR A 239 10.02 -6.97 -23.49
C TYR A 239 10.84 -6.57 -24.72
N HIS A 240 11.66 -7.46 -25.29
CA HIS A 240 12.43 -7.24 -26.52
C HIS A 240 13.27 -5.95 -26.51
N GLY A 241 13.78 -5.57 -25.35
CA GLY A 241 14.52 -4.32 -25.16
C GLY A 241 13.71 -3.04 -25.44
N LYS A 242 12.38 -3.14 -25.43
CA LYS A 242 11.51 -1.98 -25.63
C LYS A 242 11.28 -1.26 -24.32
N THR A 243 11.30 0.07 -24.40
CA THR A 243 10.79 0.92 -23.33
C THR A 243 9.27 0.80 -23.26
N PHE A 244 8.71 0.71 -22.05
CA PHE A 244 7.26 0.67 -21.85
C PHE A 244 6.82 1.48 -20.62
N PRO A 245 5.59 2.05 -20.64
CA PRO A 245 5.06 2.77 -19.49
C PRO A 245 4.38 1.82 -18.50
N LEU A 246 4.53 2.13 -17.22
CA LEU A 246 3.75 1.61 -16.11
C LEU A 246 3.14 2.76 -15.33
N TYR A 247 2.08 2.45 -14.59
CA TYR A 247 1.28 3.46 -13.90
C TYR A 247 1.06 3.08 -12.45
N ARG A 248 1.06 4.09 -11.59
CA ARG A 248 0.66 3.98 -10.19
C ARG A 248 -0.06 5.24 -9.77
N GLY A 249 -1.27 5.10 -9.24
CA GLY A 249 -2.01 6.22 -8.68
C GLY A 249 -2.03 6.14 -7.17
N GLN A 250 -1.84 7.28 -6.53
CA GLN A 250 -1.94 7.39 -5.07
C GLN A 250 -2.23 8.81 -4.62
N GLY A 251 -2.75 8.92 -3.41
CA GLY A 251 -2.75 10.14 -2.63
C GLY A 251 -1.36 10.45 -2.09
N LEU A 252 -1.02 11.73 -2.06
CA LEU A 252 0.16 12.23 -1.36
C LEU A 252 -0.20 13.45 -0.53
N LEU A 253 0.42 13.57 0.64
CA LEU A 253 0.39 14.82 1.39
C LEU A 253 0.94 15.96 0.53
N THR A 254 0.26 17.11 0.56
CA THR A 254 0.63 18.29 -0.25
C THR A 254 2.11 18.66 -0.07
N ALA A 255 2.61 18.66 1.17
CA ALA A 255 4.00 18.96 1.47
C ALA A 255 4.99 17.96 0.82
N ARG A 256 4.64 16.67 0.77
CA ARG A 256 5.48 15.66 0.10
C ARG A 256 5.44 15.82 -1.41
N PHE A 257 4.27 16.07 -2.00
CA PHE A 257 4.15 16.35 -3.42
C PHE A 257 4.96 17.59 -3.82
N GLU A 258 4.92 18.67 -3.03
CA GLU A 258 5.73 19.86 -3.28
C GLU A 258 7.23 19.55 -3.26
N LYS A 259 7.69 18.63 -2.40
CA LYS A 259 9.08 18.16 -2.40
C LYS A 259 9.41 17.45 -3.72
N ILE A 260 8.53 16.59 -4.24
CA ILE A 260 8.71 15.94 -5.56
C ILE A 260 8.79 17.00 -6.66
N ALA A 261 7.82 17.93 -6.69
CA ALA A 261 7.73 18.94 -7.74
C ALA A 261 8.94 19.89 -7.78
N LYS A 262 9.54 20.19 -6.62
CA LYS A 262 10.76 21.02 -6.52
C LYS A 262 12.03 20.27 -6.92
N ASN A 263 12.04 18.94 -6.84
CA ASN A 263 13.23 18.09 -7.09
C ASN A 263 13.21 17.43 -8.47
N LYS A 264 12.74 18.15 -9.49
CA LYS A 264 12.85 17.71 -10.88
C LYS A 264 14.32 17.42 -11.25
N GLY A 265 14.55 16.29 -11.90
CA GLY A 265 15.87 15.77 -12.20
C GLY A 265 16.56 15.06 -11.02
N GLY A 266 16.01 15.12 -9.81
CA GLY A 266 16.48 14.34 -8.66
C GLY A 266 15.99 12.90 -8.69
N LEU A 267 16.21 12.16 -7.59
CA LEU A 267 15.78 10.78 -7.44
C LEU A 267 14.60 10.67 -6.49
N ILE A 268 13.73 9.69 -6.77
CA ILE A 268 12.72 9.20 -5.85
C ILE A 268 12.92 7.69 -5.66
N SER A 269 13.05 7.25 -4.41
CA SER A 269 13.08 5.84 -4.04
C SER A 269 11.74 5.40 -3.49
N PHE A 270 11.25 4.25 -3.95
CA PHE A 270 10.16 3.53 -3.31
C PHE A 270 10.78 2.47 -2.40
N ASN A 271 10.69 2.70 -1.09
CA ASN A 271 11.45 1.92 -0.11
C ASN A 271 10.84 0.52 0.13
N ASN A 272 9.56 0.34 -0.19
CA ASN A 272 8.86 -0.95 -0.11
C ASN A 272 8.79 -1.61 -1.50
N PHE A 273 8.27 -2.84 -1.56
CA PHE A 273 7.90 -3.43 -2.85
C PHE A 273 6.89 -2.53 -3.55
N LEU A 274 7.12 -2.31 -4.83
CA LEU A 274 6.36 -1.32 -5.59
C LEU A 274 5.45 -2.03 -6.58
N SER A 275 4.16 -2.00 -6.28
CA SER A 275 3.09 -2.46 -7.16
C SER A 275 2.71 -1.37 -8.17
N THR A 276 2.62 -1.75 -9.45
CA THR A 276 2.28 -0.89 -10.58
C THR A 276 1.36 -1.64 -11.54
N SER A 277 0.63 -0.90 -12.39
CA SER A 277 -0.25 -1.47 -13.41
C SER A 277 0.18 -1.02 -14.80
N LYS A 278 0.00 -1.90 -15.81
CA LYS A 278 0.07 -1.48 -17.22
C LYS A 278 -1.14 -0.64 -17.64
N ASN A 279 -2.23 -0.67 -16.87
CA ASN A 279 -3.47 0.02 -17.19
C ASN A 279 -3.53 1.39 -16.51
N ARG A 280 -3.32 2.44 -17.31
CA ARG A 280 -3.39 3.84 -16.86
C ARG A 280 -4.71 4.18 -16.16
N ASN A 281 -5.84 3.64 -16.62
CA ASN A 281 -7.15 4.02 -16.09
C ASN A 281 -7.36 3.48 -14.68
N ILE A 282 -6.92 2.24 -14.41
CA ILE A 282 -6.97 1.65 -13.06
C ILE A 282 -6.16 2.51 -12.09
N SER A 283 -4.92 2.87 -12.45
CA SER A 283 -4.10 3.75 -11.63
C SER A 283 -4.71 5.15 -11.48
N LEU A 284 -5.30 5.72 -12.53
CA LEU A 284 -5.91 7.04 -12.45
C LEU A 284 -7.12 7.08 -11.51
N GLU A 285 -7.89 6.00 -11.39
CA GLU A 285 -8.98 5.88 -10.43
C GLU A 285 -8.46 5.99 -9.00
N PHE A 286 -7.40 5.26 -8.66
CA PHE A 286 -6.75 5.36 -7.35
C PHE A 286 -6.27 6.78 -7.02
N ALA A 287 -5.67 7.49 -7.99
CA ALA A 287 -5.26 8.89 -7.80
C ALA A 287 -6.46 9.84 -7.59
N LYS A 288 -7.62 9.55 -8.20
CA LYS A 288 -8.84 10.36 -8.02
C LYS A 288 -9.50 10.10 -6.68
N ASP A 289 -9.49 8.86 -6.20
CA ASP A 289 -10.11 8.50 -4.92
C ASP A 289 -9.44 9.20 -3.72
N ALA A 290 -8.15 9.51 -3.84
CA ALA A 290 -7.42 10.30 -2.86
C ALA A 290 -7.88 11.76 -2.73
N LEU A 291 -8.58 12.32 -3.73
CA LEU A 291 -9.02 13.73 -3.71
C LEU A 291 -10.09 14.03 -2.65
N VAL A 292 -10.62 13.00 -1.99
CA VAL A 292 -11.62 13.12 -0.92
C VAL A 292 -11.03 13.70 0.37
N THR A 293 -9.71 13.59 0.56
CA THR A 293 -9.05 13.94 1.82
C THR A 293 -8.41 15.33 1.76
N THR A 294 -8.75 16.17 2.74
CA THR A 294 -8.16 17.51 2.90
C THR A 294 -6.65 17.42 3.09
N HIS A 295 -5.87 18.29 2.44
CA HIS A 295 -4.40 18.34 2.46
C HIS A 295 -3.67 17.24 1.67
N THR A 296 -4.38 16.40 0.93
CA THR A 296 -3.79 15.47 -0.03
C THR A 296 -4.01 15.94 -1.46
N VAL A 297 -3.13 15.51 -2.35
CA VAL A 297 -3.26 15.67 -3.80
C VAL A 297 -3.27 14.29 -4.45
N GLY A 298 -4.03 14.15 -5.52
CA GLY A 298 -4.00 12.94 -6.33
C GLY A 298 -2.80 12.96 -7.26
N VAL A 299 -2.00 11.90 -7.27
CA VAL A 299 -0.83 11.78 -8.14
C VAL A 299 -0.91 10.48 -8.94
N LEU A 300 -0.82 10.63 -10.27
CA LEU A 300 -0.55 9.53 -11.18
C LEU A 300 0.93 9.55 -11.54
N PHE A 301 1.69 8.57 -11.05
CA PHE A 301 3.03 8.30 -11.53
C PHE A 301 2.95 7.57 -12.87
N GLN A 302 3.62 8.14 -13.88
CA GLN A 302 3.88 7.48 -15.15
C GLN A 302 5.35 7.07 -15.18
N MET A 303 5.59 5.78 -15.00
CA MET A 303 6.93 5.19 -14.88
C MET A 303 7.38 4.62 -16.21
N THR A 304 8.46 5.16 -16.77
CA THR A 304 9.07 4.70 -18.00
C THR A 304 10.15 3.68 -17.66
N ILE A 305 9.94 2.43 -18.09
CA ILE A 305 10.85 1.32 -17.84
C ILE A 305 11.65 1.05 -19.10
N ASP A 306 12.98 1.13 -18.98
CA ASP A 306 13.90 0.64 -19.99
C ASP A 306 14.56 -0.64 -19.47
N SER A 307 14.18 -1.79 -20.05
CA SER A 307 14.68 -3.09 -19.63
C SER A 307 16.13 -3.36 -20.03
N THR A 308 16.76 -2.48 -20.82
CA THR A 308 18.13 -2.65 -21.30
C THR A 308 19.16 -1.90 -20.45
N GLU A 309 18.72 -0.86 -19.72
CA GLU A 309 19.60 0.05 -18.98
C GLU A 309 19.66 -0.25 -17.47
N SER A 310 18.74 -1.06 -16.93
CA SER A 310 18.59 -1.27 -15.48
C SER A 310 18.55 -2.75 -15.09
N SER A 311 19.32 -3.11 -14.06
CA SER A 311 19.30 -4.41 -13.39
C SER A 311 18.19 -4.53 -12.33
N THR A 312 17.39 -3.49 -12.13
CA THR A 312 16.33 -3.47 -11.10
C THR A 312 15.34 -4.62 -11.33
N PRO A 313 15.19 -5.55 -10.37
CA PRO A 313 14.26 -6.67 -10.53
C PRO A 313 12.80 -6.22 -10.49
N PHE A 314 12.06 -6.63 -11.50
CA PHE A 314 10.61 -6.50 -11.59
C PHE A 314 10.00 -7.69 -12.32
N ALA A 315 8.77 -8.04 -11.98
CA ALA A 315 8.08 -9.16 -12.60
C ALA A 315 6.60 -8.87 -12.80
N SER A 316 6.05 -9.35 -13.91
CA SER A 316 4.61 -9.53 -14.02
C SER A 316 4.18 -10.64 -13.10
N ILE A 317 3.25 -10.30 -12.23
CA ILE A 317 2.63 -11.21 -11.27
C ILE A 317 1.18 -11.48 -11.66
N ARG A 318 0.78 -11.20 -12.90
CA ARG A 318 -0.60 -11.40 -13.38
C ARG A 318 -1.12 -12.82 -13.13
N GLU A 319 -0.26 -13.83 -13.32
CA GLU A 319 -0.60 -15.25 -13.12
C GLU A 319 -0.49 -15.70 -11.66
N LEU A 320 0.05 -14.84 -10.79
CA LEU A 320 0.32 -15.09 -9.37
C LEU A 320 -0.45 -14.15 -8.44
N SER A 321 -1.14 -13.14 -8.95
CA SER A 321 -1.86 -12.16 -8.14
C SER A 321 -3.30 -12.63 -7.96
N ASP A 322 -3.82 -12.42 -6.74
CA ASP A 322 -5.25 -12.60 -6.44
C ASP A 322 -6.14 -11.65 -7.29
N PHE A 323 -5.51 -10.63 -7.92
CA PHE A 323 -6.15 -9.63 -8.78
C PHE A 323 -5.59 -9.64 -10.22
N ALA A 324 -5.76 -10.75 -10.93
CA ALA A 324 -5.27 -10.91 -12.31
C ALA A 324 -5.75 -9.84 -13.33
N GLN A 325 -6.79 -9.07 -13.00
CA GLN A 325 -7.35 -8.02 -13.85
C GLN A 325 -6.50 -6.74 -13.90
N GLU A 326 -5.60 -6.52 -12.94
CA GLU A 326 -4.81 -5.29 -12.86
C GLU A 326 -3.55 -5.30 -13.75
N ASP A 327 -3.21 -6.46 -14.36
CA ASP A 327 -1.96 -6.70 -15.12
C ASP A 327 -0.75 -6.10 -14.38
N GLU A 328 -0.64 -6.53 -13.12
CA GLU A 328 0.26 -5.96 -12.12
C GLU A 328 1.71 -6.34 -12.42
N ILE A 329 2.59 -5.32 -12.37
CA ILE A 329 4.04 -5.47 -12.34
C ILE A 329 4.52 -5.09 -10.94
N LEU A 330 5.18 -6.04 -10.28
CA LEU A 330 5.75 -5.88 -8.96
C LEU A 330 7.26 -5.67 -9.06
N PHE A 331 7.73 -4.57 -8.50
CA PHE A 331 9.14 -4.26 -8.34
C PHE A 331 9.63 -4.67 -6.97
N SER A 332 10.89 -5.09 -6.92
CA SER A 332 11.59 -5.28 -5.66
C SER A 332 11.61 -3.99 -4.82
N MET A 333 11.78 -4.15 -3.50
CA MET A 333 12.09 -3.05 -2.60
C MET A 333 13.27 -2.21 -3.07
N HIS A 334 13.20 -0.92 -2.73
CA HIS A 334 14.22 0.07 -3.02
C HIS A 334 14.46 0.29 -4.50
N THR A 335 13.36 0.39 -5.23
CA THR A 335 13.39 0.77 -6.63
C THR A 335 13.48 2.29 -6.74
N VAL A 336 14.47 2.77 -7.48
CA VAL A 336 14.78 4.19 -7.64
C VAL A 336 14.40 4.67 -9.04
N PHE A 337 13.79 5.85 -9.10
CA PHE A 337 13.45 6.52 -10.34
C PHE A 337 14.03 7.94 -10.37
N ARG A 338 14.36 8.40 -11.56
CA ARG A 338 14.66 9.80 -11.87
C ARG A 338 13.34 10.57 -12.02
N ILE A 339 13.18 11.67 -11.30
CA ILE A 339 12.00 12.54 -11.38
C ILE A 339 12.08 13.36 -12.67
N GLY A 340 11.07 13.21 -13.52
CA GLY A 340 10.90 13.95 -14.77
C GLY A 340 9.98 15.16 -14.61
N GLU A 341 9.11 15.37 -15.60
CA GLU A 341 8.14 16.45 -15.59
C GLU A 341 7.01 16.22 -14.59
N VAL A 342 6.50 17.31 -14.02
CA VAL A 342 5.29 17.31 -13.20
C VAL A 342 4.24 18.16 -13.90
N ARG A 343 3.10 17.54 -14.23
CA ARG A 343 2.01 18.17 -14.97
C ARG A 343 0.72 18.10 -14.19
N LYS A 344 -0.13 19.12 -14.32
CA LYS A 344 -1.50 19.08 -13.78
C LYS A 344 -2.41 18.40 -14.80
N ILE A 345 -3.15 17.36 -14.38
CA ILE A 345 -4.06 16.61 -15.26
C ILE A 345 -5.35 17.41 -15.50
N ASP A 346 -5.88 18.02 -14.44
CA ASP A 346 -7.11 18.80 -14.48
C ASP A 346 -6.87 20.18 -13.85
N LYS A 347 -7.31 21.24 -14.52
CA LYS A 347 -7.18 22.60 -13.99
C LYS A 347 -7.99 22.79 -12.70
N LYS A 348 -9.11 22.08 -12.55
CA LYS A 348 -10.10 22.28 -11.49
C LYS A 348 -9.87 21.43 -10.24
N SER A 349 -9.09 20.37 -10.33
CA SER A 349 -8.80 19.47 -9.20
C SER A 349 -7.29 19.41 -8.91
N PRO A 350 -6.86 19.11 -7.67
CA PRO A 350 -5.44 18.94 -7.34
C PRO A 350 -4.95 17.54 -7.77
N LEU A 351 -5.11 17.24 -9.06
CA LEU A 351 -4.72 15.99 -9.69
C LEU A 351 -3.54 16.21 -10.63
N TYR A 352 -2.45 15.50 -10.40
CA TYR A 352 -1.18 15.67 -11.08
C TYR A 352 -0.69 14.37 -11.70
N GLU A 353 0.09 14.49 -12.76
CA GLU A 353 0.87 13.43 -13.38
C GLU A 353 2.35 13.74 -13.14
N VAL A 354 3.11 12.74 -12.71
CA VAL A 354 4.55 12.85 -12.49
C VAL A 354 5.24 11.80 -13.35
N ASP A 355 6.07 12.24 -14.28
CA ASP A 355 6.91 11.34 -15.06
C ASP A 355 8.07 10.85 -14.20
N LEU A 356 8.30 9.55 -14.24
CA LEU A 356 9.42 8.88 -13.61
C LEU A 356 10.15 8.05 -14.66
N LYS A 357 11.48 8.08 -14.70
CA LYS A 357 12.29 7.14 -15.50
C LYS A 357 13.02 6.20 -14.56
N LEU A 358 12.92 4.89 -14.78
CA LEU A 358 13.71 3.92 -14.00
C LEU A 358 15.20 4.24 -14.16
N THR A 359 15.93 4.27 -13.06
CA THR A 359 17.37 4.59 -13.11
C THR A 359 18.16 3.47 -13.77
N ALA A 360 19.09 3.86 -14.64
CA ALA A 360 20.06 2.94 -15.22
C ALA A 360 21.13 2.52 -14.21
N ASP A 361 21.78 1.38 -14.43
CA ASP A 361 22.85 0.89 -13.56
C ASP A 361 24.09 1.80 -13.56
N ASP A 362 24.24 2.65 -14.57
CA ASP A 362 25.32 3.62 -14.71
C ASP A 362 24.98 5.04 -14.23
N ASP A 363 23.79 5.21 -13.65
CA ASP A 363 23.36 6.47 -13.09
C ASP A 363 24.37 6.98 -12.04
N GLN A 364 25.01 8.10 -12.35
CA GLN A 364 26.12 8.62 -11.56
C GLN A 364 25.71 9.02 -10.14
N GLN A 365 24.47 9.48 -9.96
CA GLN A 365 24.00 9.88 -8.65
C GLN A 365 23.69 8.64 -7.82
N LEU A 366 22.97 7.67 -8.39
CA LEU A 366 22.65 6.43 -7.69
C LEU A 366 23.94 5.68 -7.27
N ARG A 367 24.92 5.56 -8.16
CA ARG A 367 26.22 4.92 -7.87
C ARG A 367 27.01 5.59 -6.73
N ARG A 368 26.77 6.87 -6.42
CA ARG A 368 27.41 7.54 -5.27
C ARG A 368 26.72 7.20 -3.96
N LEU A 369 25.42 6.89 -4.01
CA LEU A 369 24.58 6.61 -2.85
C LEU A 369 24.67 5.15 -2.39
N THR A 370 24.97 4.23 -3.30
CA THR A 370 24.94 2.77 -3.05
C THR A 370 26.33 2.13 -3.09
N LYS A 371 27.37 2.91 -2.77
CA LYS A 371 28.77 2.52 -2.98
C LYS A 371 29.43 1.92 -1.75
#